data_AF-A0A6J4IMM8-F1
#
_entry.id   AF-A0A6J4IMM8-F1
#
_cell.length_a   1.000
_cell.length_b   1.000
_cell.length_c   1.000
_cell.angle_alpha   90.00
_cell.angle_beta   90.00
_cell.angle_gamma   90.00
#
_symmetry.space_group_name_H-M   'P 1'
#
loop_
_entity.id
_entity.type
_entity.pdbx_description
1 polymer ?
#
loop_
_entity_poly.entity_id
_entity_poly.type
_entity_poly.pdbx_seq_one_letter_code
_entity_poly.pdbx_strand_id
1 'polypeptide(L)'
;MLNEHIQGKSDLPWRELHSEDGRPRLLVDTTVGRVIINQALRFLDEPAPGEIIETGPRLVDEQADGGAPPTETRFVSPLHYRNRRLDKKALREIIADCYRFYSRSENLRPEQRTMIVERYGDLPEEELLRLWASDRTALLADRIKQLGFKHSTQGGMTFSAADVEVPAAKAGILEEADNKVREIGKQFRRGLITDDERYREVISAWQKATKDITTAVQDNLNEFGPVAMMAFSGARGNIDNIRQAAGIRGLMADPTGKIIELPIRSNFREGLSVLEYFVSTHGGRKGLADTALRTADAGYLTRRLVDVAQDMIVTVDDCETEAGMWVVEAESVQLMASMADRSVGRIAALPIVDEAGEVIVERNHEITEELAGRFAAAGVQAVYVRTPLLCRAEHGVCRYCYGRNLATGKLVQIGEAVG
;
A
#
# COMPACT_ATOMS: atom_id res chain seq x y z
N MET A 1 1.32 -38.78 5.11
CA MET A 1 0.04 -38.32 5.68
C MET A 1 0.32 -37.11 6.55
N LEU A 2 -0.13 -35.90 6.15
CA LEU A 2 -0.15 -34.57 6.81
C LEU A 2 1.05 -34.06 7.66
N ASN A 3 1.81 -34.92 8.33
CA ASN A 3 2.93 -34.60 9.23
C ASN A 3 4.23 -34.23 8.51
N GLU A 4 4.35 -34.46 7.20
CA GLU A 4 5.54 -34.08 6.42
C GLU A 4 5.48 -32.61 5.93
N HIS A 5 4.37 -31.90 6.15
CA HIS A 5 4.16 -30.52 5.71
C HIS A 5 3.84 -29.53 6.83
N ILE A 6 3.80 -30.00 8.08
CA ILE A 6 3.65 -29.15 9.26
C ILE A 6 4.94 -29.23 10.06
N GLN A 7 5.87 -28.30 9.83
CA GLN A 7 6.92 -28.06 10.80
C GLN A 7 6.26 -27.41 12.02
N GLY A 8 6.24 -28.13 13.15
CA GLY A 8 5.88 -27.57 14.45
C GLY A 8 6.78 -26.39 14.80
N LYS A 9 6.37 -25.59 15.80
CA LYS A 9 7.07 -24.37 16.29
C LYS A 9 8.59 -24.54 16.20
N SER A 10 9.19 -23.96 15.16
CA SER A 10 10.63 -23.78 15.12
C SER A 10 10.93 -22.57 15.98
N ASP A 11 11.62 -22.77 17.10
CA ASP A 11 12.18 -21.70 17.95
C ASP A 11 13.34 -20.95 17.25
N LEU A 12 13.33 -20.89 15.92
CA LEU A 12 14.35 -20.20 15.16
C LEU A 12 13.97 -18.71 15.07
N PRO A 13 14.73 -17.80 15.70
CA PRO A 13 14.58 -16.39 15.44
C PRO A 13 14.81 -16.17 13.94
N TRP A 14 13.93 -15.35 13.35
CA TRP A 14 14.01 -14.79 12.00
C TRP A 14 15.45 -14.71 11.48
N ARG A 15 15.84 -15.68 10.65
CA ARG A 15 17.05 -15.60 9.84
C ARG A 15 16.64 -15.62 8.39
N GLU A 16 17.27 -14.77 7.58
CA GLU A 16 17.28 -14.94 6.14
C GLU A 16 17.59 -16.41 5.84
N LEU A 17 16.66 -17.07 5.17
CA LEU A 17 16.85 -18.45 4.74
C LEU A 17 17.88 -18.45 3.62
N HIS A 18 19.17 -18.46 3.96
CA HIS A 18 20.17 -18.98 3.04
C HIS A 18 19.72 -20.41 2.69
N SER A 19 19.34 -20.63 1.44
CA SER A 19 19.14 -21.99 0.96
C SER A 19 20.48 -22.71 1.12
N GLU A 20 20.52 -23.86 1.80
CA GLU A 20 21.73 -24.71 1.88
C GLU A 20 22.29 -25.01 0.48
N ASP A 21 21.43 -25.00 -0.55
CA ASP A 21 21.79 -25.19 -1.96
C ASP A 21 22.24 -23.93 -2.72
N GLY A 22 22.35 -22.76 -2.08
CA GLY A 22 22.67 -21.49 -2.75
C GLY A 22 21.57 -20.98 -3.71
N ARG A 23 20.36 -21.56 -3.66
CA ARG A 23 19.22 -21.18 -4.52
C ARG A 23 18.30 -20.20 -3.82
N PRO A 24 18.22 -18.96 -4.26
CA PRO A 24 17.49 -17.94 -3.52
C PRO A 24 15.96 -18.14 -3.57
N ARG A 25 15.22 -17.75 -2.50
CA ARG A 25 13.81 -18.12 -2.25
C ARG A 25 12.84 -16.96 -2.04
N LEU A 26 11.91 -16.68 -2.96
CA LEU A 26 10.83 -15.70 -2.72
C LEU A 26 9.71 -16.34 -1.91
N LEU A 27 9.35 -15.77 -0.75
CA LEU A 27 8.29 -16.31 0.13
C LEU A 27 7.10 -15.33 0.18
N VAL A 28 5.94 -15.77 -0.32
CA VAL A 28 4.67 -15.05 -0.08
C VAL A 28 3.94 -15.72 1.06
N ASP A 29 3.60 -14.93 2.09
CA ASP A 29 2.59 -15.35 3.04
C ASP A 29 1.22 -15.17 2.40
N THR A 30 0.70 -16.28 1.90
CA THR A 30 -0.68 -16.35 1.46
C THR A 30 -1.57 -16.62 2.65
N THR A 31 -2.88 -16.49 2.44
CA THR A 31 -3.90 -16.87 3.41
C THR A 31 -3.78 -18.35 3.86
N VAL A 32 -3.01 -19.16 3.12
CA VAL A 32 -2.82 -20.62 3.30
C VAL A 32 -1.50 -20.98 3.97
N GLY A 33 -0.57 -20.03 4.11
CA GLY A 33 0.81 -20.27 4.54
C GLY A 33 1.84 -19.71 3.56
N ARG A 34 3.08 -20.17 3.71
CA ARG A 34 4.26 -19.69 2.95
C ARG A 34 4.38 -20.37 1.59
N VAL A 35 4.17 -19.62 0.51
CA VAL A 35 4.39 -20.08 -0.86
C VAL A 35 5.76 -19.63 -1.35
N ILE A 36 6.60 -20.61 -1.72
CA ILE A 36 7.89 -20.34 -2.37
C ILE A 36 7.64 -20.08 -3.86
N ILE A 37 7.95 -18.86 -4.29
CA ILE A 37 7.63 -18.32 -5.62
C ILE A 37 8.71 -18.61 -6.68
N ASN A 38 9.86 -19.14 -6.27
CA ASN A 38 11.12 -19.22 -7.03
C ASN A 38 10.98 -19.38 -8.54
N GLN A 39 10.39 -20.49 -8.98
CA GLN A 39 10.27 -20.79 -10.42
C GLN A 39 8.92 -20.37 -11.00
N ALA A 40 7.94 -20.01 -10.17
CA ALA A 40 6.57 -19.84 -10.60
C ALA A 40 6.29 -18.51 -11.31
N LEU A 41 7.07 -17.47 -11.02
CA LEU A 41 6.91 -16.16 -11.68
C LEU A 41 7.90 -15.92 -12.83
N ARG A 42 8.97 -16.73 -12.93
CA ARG A 42 10.04 -16.60 -13.92
C ARG A 42 9.52 -16.73 -15.36
N PHE A 43 9.88 -15.81 -16.24
CA PHE A 43 9.55 -15.99 -17.67
C PHE A 43 10.41 -17.09 -18.30
N LEU A 44 9.86 -17.80 -19.29
CA LEU A 44 10.56 -18.93 -19.93
C LEU A 44 11.83 -18.46 -20.63
N ASP A 45 11.80 -17.23 -21.14
CA ASP A 45 12.94 -16.60 -21.76
C ASP A 45 14.00 -16.23 -20.71
N GLU A 46 13.69 -15.92 -19.45
CA GLU A 46 14.71 -15.55 -18.45
C GLU A 46 15.67 -16.71 -18.12
N PRO A 47 16.96 -16.40 -17.83
CA PRO A 47 17.95 -17.41 -17.45
C PRO A 47 17.53 -18.21 -16.22
N ALA A 48 17.98 -19.45 -16.16
CA ALA A 48 17.71 -20.31 -15.02
C ALA A 48 18.43 -19.80 -13.75
N PRO A 49 17.87 -20.04 -12.54
CA PRO A 49 18.60 -19.79 -11.30
C PRO A 49 19.94 -20.55 -11.30
N GLY A 50 21.05 -19.81 -11.24
CA GLY A 50 22.42 -20.35 -11.24
C GLY A 50 23.13 -20.39 -12.61
N GLU A 51 22.51 -19.88 -13.66
CA GLU A 51 23.11 -19.82 -15.00
C GLU A 51 24.00 -18.55 -15.12
N ILE A 52 25.32 -18.74 -15.22
CA ILE A 52 26.28 -17.64 -15.41
C ILE A 52 26.23 -17.23 -16.89
N ILE A 53 25.59 -16.09 -17.19
CA ILE A 53 25.64 -15.51 -18.53
C ILE A 53 26.94 -14.70 -18.65
N GLU A 54 27.94 -15.24 -19.34
CA GLU A 54 29.26 -14.61 -19.53
C GLU A 54 29.24 -13.36 -20.44
N THR A 55 28.07 -12.90 -20.91
CA THR A 55 27.93 -11.73 -21.80
C THR A 55 26.79 -10.76 -21.40
N GLY A 56 26.71 -10.40 -20.11
CA GLY A 56 25.98 -9.22 -19.58
C GLY A 56 24.44 -9.32 -19.45
N PRO A 57 23.79 -8.51 -18.56
CA PRO A 57 24.36 -7.68 -17.50
C PRO A 57 24.82 -8.55 -16.32
N ARG A 58 25.98 -8.19 -15.76
CA ARG A 58 26.69 -8.96 -14.72
C ARG A 58 25.85 -9.10 -13.46
N LEU A 59 25.42 -10.33 -13.19
CA LEU A 59 25.01 -10.81 -11.88
C LEU A 59 26.21 -10.66 -10.92
N VAL A 60 26.04 -9.98 -9.79
CA VAL A 60 26.97 -10.09 -8.67
C VAL A 60 26.17 -10.13 -7.37
N ASP A 61 26.20 -11.27 -6.70
CA ASP A 61 26.20 -11.32 -5.23
C ASP A 61 27.59 -10.90 -4.77
N GLU A 62 27.69 -9.91 -3.88
CA GLU A 62 28.77 -9.84 -2.88
C GLU A 62 28.51 -8.68 -1.90
N GLN A 63 27.86 -8.98 -0.78
CA GLN A 63 28.24 -8.44 0.54
C GLN A 63 27.99 -9.53 1.59
N ALA A 64 28.98 -10.42 1.72
CA ALA A 64 29.30 -10.98 3.03
C ALA A 64 30.11 -9.92 3.78
N ASP A 65 29.67 -9.53 4.97
CA ASP A 65 30.41 -8.88 6.05
C ASP A 65 31.56 -7.91 5.67
N GLY A 66 31.28 -6.60 5.70
CA GLY A 66 32.32 -5.59 5.94
C GLY A 66 32.43 -4.42 4.94
N GLY A 67 31.72 -3.32 5.22
CA GLY A 67 32.32 -1.98 5.27
C GLY A 67 32.99 -1.34 4.04
N ALA A 68 32.56 -1.59 2.80
CA ALA A 68 32.95 -0.77 1.64
C ALA A 68 31.73 -0.29 0.83
N PRO A 69 31.72 0.96 0.31
CA PRO A 69 30.59 1.49 -0.44
C PRO A 69 30.56 0.89 -1.86
N PRO A 70 29.39 0.54 -2.41
CA PRO A 70 29.30 -0.06 -3.74
C PRO A 70 29.45 1.02 -4.82
N THR A 71 30.47 0.91 -5.68
CA THR A 71 30.76 1.87 -6.76
C THR A 71 30.13 1.54 -8.12
N GLU A 72 29.31 0.50 -8.25
CA GLU A 72 28.51 0.27 -9.46
C GLU A 72 27.16 -0.37 -9.10
N THR A 73 26.07 0.42 -9.15
CA THR A 73 24.70 -0.07 -8.96
C THR A 73 24.25 -0.90 -10.17
N ARG A 74 24.64 -2.18 -10.22
CA ARG A 74 24.14 -3.14 -11.21
C ARG A 74 22.77 -3.65 -10.78
N PHE A 75 21.74 -3.35 -11.59
CA PHE A 75 20.35 -3.66 -11.28
C PHE A 75 20.00 -5.11 -11.63
N VAL A 76 19.53 -5.86 -10.64
CA VAL A 76 19.17 -7.27 -10.73
C VAL A 76 17.74 -7.41 -11.30
N SER A 77 17.42 -8.52 -11.98
CA SER A 77 16.02 -8.79 -12.41
C SER A 77 15.04 -8.52 -11.26
N PRO A 78 13.88 -7.90 -11.51
CA PRO A 78 12.86 -7.63 -10.49
C PRO A 78 12.28 -8.91 -9.88
N LEU A 79 12.48 -10.03 -10.58
CA LEU A 79 12.17 -11.39 -10.12
C LEU A 79 13.39 -12.11 -9.54
N HIS A 80 14.51 -11.41 -9.38
CA HIS A 80 15.66 -11.94 -8.68
C HIS A 80 15.25 -12.26 -7.26
N TYR A 81 15.62 -13.46 -6.88
CA TYR A 81 15.11 -14.18 -5.75
C TYR A 81 15.49 -13.46 -4.45
N ARG A 82 14.50 -12.87 -3.77
CA ARG A 82 14.69 -12.24 -2.46
C ARG A 82 14.13 -13.16 -1.38
N ASN A 83 14.95 -13.54 -0.41
CA ASN A 83 14.53 -14.28 0.80
C ASN A 83 13.74 -13.39 1.78
N ARG A 84 12.67 -12.74 1.32
CA ARG A 84 11.83 -11.86 2.16
C ARG A 84 10.36 -12.23 2.08
N ARG A 85 9.66 -12.04 3.20
CA ARG A 85 8.20 -12.10 3.28
C ARG A 85 7.61 -10.99 2.43
N LEU A 86 6.74 -11.34 1.50
CA LEU A 86 6.03 -10.37 0.66
C LEU A 86 4.64 -10.09 1.24
N ASP A 87 4.41 -8.83 1.63
CA ASP A 87 3.09 -8.32 1.98
C ASP A 87 2.38 -7.74 0.74
N LYS A 88 1.17 -7.20 0.92
CA LYS A 88 0.40 -6.56 -0.16
C LYS A 88 1.16 -5.40 -0.82
N LYS A 89 1.98 -4.67 -0.06
CA LYS A 89 2.77 -3.55 -0.58
C LYS A 89 3.93 -4.06 -1.44
N ALA A 90 4.65 -5.07 -0.96
CA ALA A 90 5.74 -5.70 -1.66
C ALA A 90 5.30 -6.38 -2.97
N LEU A 91 4.07 -6.94 -3.03
CA LEU A 91 3.52 -7.44 -4.30
C LEU A 91 3.33 -6.32 -5.35
N ARG A 92 2.89 -5.13 -4.92
CA ARG A 92 2.78 -3.97 -5.81
C ARG A 92 4.17 -3.48 -6.25
N GLU A 93 5.14 -3.48 -5.33
CA GLU A 93 6.52 -3.16 -5.65
C GLU A 93 7.09 -4.11 -6.70
N ILE A 94 6.86 -5.41 -6.60
CA ILE A 94 7.32 -6.38 -7.61
C ILE A 94 6.74 -6.08 -9.00
N ILE A 95 5.45 -5.73 -9.07
CA ILE A 95 4.80 -5.35 -10.34
C ILE A 95 5.42 -4.07 -10.89
N ALA A 96 5.66 -3.06 -10.03
CA ALA A 96 6.29 -1.81 -10.44
C ALA A 96 7.75 -2.00 -10.86
N ASP A 97 8.51 -2.83 -10.15
CA ASP A 97 9.89 -3.17 -10.46
C ASP A 97 9.98 -3.96 -11.77
N CYS A 98 9.00 -4.83 -12.06
CA CYS A 98 8.86 -5.49 -13.36
C CYS A 98 8.77 -4.48 -14.50
N TYR A 99 7.87 -3.50 -14.37
CA TYR A 99 7.71 -2.45 -15.37
C TYR A 99 9.02 -1.64 -15.54
N ARG A 100 9.63 -1.20 -14.44
CA ARG A 100 10.91 -0.43 -14.46
C ARG A 100 12.06 -1.21 -15.09
N PHE A 101 12.10 -2.52 -14.91
CA PHE A 101 13.16 -3.35 -15.47
C PHE A 101 13.06 -3.46 -16.97
N TYR A 102 11.87 -3.83 -17.48
CA TYR A 102 11.64 -4.02 -18.90
C TYR A 102 11.56 -2.70 -19.68
N SER A 103 11.41 -1.56 -19.00
CA SER A 103 11.47 -0.24 -19.63
C SER A 103 12.88 0.24 -19.95
N ARG A 104 13.93 -0.44 -19.45
CA ARG A 104 15.33 -0.08 -19.70
C ARG A 104 15.92 -0.94 -20.81
N SER A 105 16.53 -0.30 -21.81
CA SER A 105 17.12 -0.97 -22.97
C SER A 105 18.32 -1.85 -22.60
N GLU A 106 19.06 -1.49 -21.55
CA GLU A 106 20.23 -2.22 -21.02
C GLU A 106 19.88 -3.60 -20.48
N ASN A 107 18.64 -3.79 -20.04
CA ASN A 107 18.17 -5.03 -19.41
C ASN A 107 17.64 -6.06 -20.41
N LEU A 108 17.53 -5.69 -21.69
CA LEU A 108 16.98 -6.55 -22.72
C LEU A 108 18.08 -7.29 -23.48
N ARG A 109 17.88 -8.60 -23.63
CA ARG A 109 18.76 -9.42 -24.45
C ARG A 109 18.56 -9.16 -25.95
N PRO A 110 19.58 -9.41 -26.78
CA PRO A 110 19.48 -9.22 -28.24
C PRO A 110 18.32 -10.00 -28.88
N GLU A 111 18.05 -11.22 -28.41
CA GLU A 111 16.92 -12.04 -28.85
C GLU A 111 15.58 -11.36 -28.55
N GLN A 112 15.42 -10.80 -27.34
CA GLN A 112 14.20 -10.10 -26.94
C GLN A 112 14.00 -8.83 -27.76
N ARG A 113 15.06 -8.09 -28.09
CA ARG A 113 14.97 -6.93 -28.99
C ARG A 113 14.41 -7.31 -30.36
N THR A 114 14.86 -8.43 -30.91
CA THR A 114 14.36 -8.94 -32.20
C THR A 114 12.87 -9.28 -32.10
N MET A 115 12.46 -9.98 -31.04
CA MET A 115 11.04 -10.30 -30.81
C MET A 115 10.14 -9.06 -30.62
N ILE A 116 10.66 -8.00 -30.00
CA ILE A 116 9.92 -6.75 -29.79
C ILE A 116 9.64 -6.08 -31.14
N VAL A 117 10.66 -5.98 -32.00
CA VAL A 117 10.52 -5.37 -33.34
C VAL A 117 9.58 -6.21 -34.21
N GLU A 118 9.65 -7.54 -34.15
CA GLU A 118 8.71 -8.41 -34.86
C GLU A 118 7.25 -8.25 -34.38
N ARG A 119 7.04 -8.04 -33.08
CA ARG A 119 5.70 -7.95 -32.48
C ARG A 119 5.05 -6.58 -32.65
N TYR A 120 5.79 -5.49 -32.48
CA TYR A 120 5.24 -4.13 -32.46
C TYR A 120 5.61 -3.28 -33.68
N GLY A 121 6.41 -3.82 -34.60
CA GLY A 121 6.87 -3.13 -35.80
C GLY A 121 8.01 -2.15 -35.53
N ASP A 122 8.20 -1.22 -36.47
CA ASP A 122 9.28 -0.23 -36.44
C ASP A 122 8.78 1.08 -35.79
N LEU A 123 8.83 1.11 -34.47
CA LEU A 123 8.51 2.28 -33.63
C LEU A 123 9.78 2.80 -32.93
N PRO A 124 9.77 4.04 -32.40
CA PRO A 124 10.89 4.56 -31.61
C PRO A 124 11.25 3.60 -30.47
N GLU A 125 12.55 3.43 -30.19
CA GLU A 125 13.04 2.46 -29.20
C GLU A 125 12.37 2.66 -27.82
N GLU A 126 12.21 3.89 -27.35
CA GLU A 126 11.52 4.19 -26.08
C GLU A 126 10.07 3.69 -26.03
N GLU A 127 9.37 3.76 -27.15
CA GLU A 127 7.98 3.33 -27.25
C GLU A 127 7.87 1.80 -27.26
N LEU A 128 8.76 1.14 -28.02
CA LEU A 128 8.89 -0.32 -28.03
C LEU A 128 9.17 -0.88 -26.63
N LEU A 129 10.08 -0.26 -25.89
CA LEU A 129 10.43 -0.67 -24.52
C LEU A 129 9.25 -0.56 -23.56
N ARG A 130 8.47 0.53 -23.64
CA ARG A 130 7.29 0.73 -22.78
C ARG A 130 6.18 -0.26 -23.09
N LEU A 131 5.89 -0.50 -24.38
CA LEU A 131 4.89 -1.48 -24.80
C LEU A 131 5.26 -2.88 -24.32
N TRP A 132 6.54 -3.25 -24.49
CA TRP A 132 7.07 -4.51 -23.99
C TRP A 132 7.01 -4.63 -22.47
N ALA A 133 7.41 -3.58 -21.74
CA ALA A 133 7.32 -3.52 -20.30
C ALA A 133 5.88 -3.70 -19.82
N SER A 134 4.92 -3.08 -20.50
CA SER A 134 3.50 -3.16 -20.18
C SER A 134 2.95 -4.58 -20.38
N ASP A 135 3.27 -5.22 -21.51
CA ASP A 135 2.88 -6.60 -21.82
C ASP A 135 3.47 -7.60 -20.82
N ARG A 136 4.77 -7.48 -20.52
CA ARG A 136 5.45 -8.31 -19.51
C ARG A 136 4.89 -8.10 -18.12
N THR A 137 4.60 -6.87 -17.74
CA THR A 137 3.98 -6.56 -16.44
C THR A 137 2.58 -7.15 -16.33
N ALA A 138 1.78 -7.09 -17.40
CA ALA A 138 0.47 -7.73 -17.45
C ALA A 138 0.55 -9.26 -17.32
N LEU A 139 1.49 -9.89 -18.03
CA LEU A 139 1.71 -11.33 -17.95
C LEU A 139 2.20 -11.76 -16.55
N LEU A 140 3.05 -10.96 -15.91
CA LEU A 140 3.47 -11.20 -14.53
C LEU A 140 2.28 -11.13 -13.56
N ALA A 141 1.43 -10.12 -13.69
CA ALA A 141 0.23 -9.98 -12.87
C ALA A 141 -0.70 -11.19 -13.01
N ASP A 142 -0.86 -11.71 -14.23
CA ASP A 142 -1.67 -12.92 -14.47
C ASP A 142 -1.06 -14.17 -13.82
N ARG A 143 0.26 -14.31 -13.86
CA ARG A 143 0.98 -15.41 -13.18
C ARG A 143 0.85 -15.33 -11.66
N ILE A 144 0.97 -14.13 -11.08
CA ILE A 144 0.72 -13.92 -9.64
C ILE A 144 -0.70 -14.36 -9.29
N LYS A 145 -1.70 -13.98 -10.09
CA LYS A 145 -3.10 -14.40 -9.93
C LYS A 145 -3.24 -15.92 -9.98
N GLN A 146 -2.70 -16.58 -11.00
CA GLN A 146 -2.79 -18.03 -11.16
C GLN A 146 -2.13 -18.78 -10.00
N LEU A 147 -0.94 -18.35 -9.58
CA LEU A 147 -0.21 -18.91 -8.46
C LEU A 147 -1.00 -18.75 -7.15
N GLY A 148 -1.53 -17.55 -6.93
CA GLY A 148 -2.39 -17.24 -5.79
C GLY A 148 -3.60 -18.15 -5.73
N PHE A 149 -4.35 -18.32 -6.83
CA PHE A 149 -5.52 -19.19 -6.88
C PHE A 149 -5.18 -20.68 -6.69
N LYS A 150 -4.07 -21.14 -7.26
CA LYS A 150 -3.64 -22.53 -7.10
C LYS A 150 -3.37 -22.85 -5.62
N HIS A 151 -2.55 -22.04 -4.96
CA HIS A 151 -2.19 -22.29 -3.56
C HIS A 151 -3.33 -21.95 -2.60
N SER A 152 -4.16 -20.94 -2.89
CA SER A 152 -5.37 -20.66 -2.09
C SER A 152 -6.32 -21.86 -2.07
N THR A 153 -6.47 -22.53 -3.22
CA THR A 153 -7.31 -23.73 -3.36
C THR A 153 -6.71 -24.92 -2.60
N GLN A 154 -5.39 -25.15 -2.74
CA GLN A 154 -4.70 -26.24 -2.04
C GLN A 154 -4.73 -26.09 -0.51
N GLY A 155 -4.75 -24.85 -0.02
CA GLY A 155 -4.79 -24.59 1.41
C GLY A 155 -6.08 -24.96 2.12
N GLY A 156 -7.17 -25.13 1.39
CA GLY A 156 -8.44 -25.58 1.94
C GLY A 156 -8.91 -24.74 3.14
N MET A 157 -8.64 -23.43 3.13
CA MET A 157 -9.02 -22.58 4.25
C MET A 157 -10.53 -22.58 4.44
N THR A 158 -10.92 -22.71 5.69
CA THR A 158 -12.31 -22.64 6.10
C THR A 158 -12.47 -21.54 7.15
N PHE A 159 -13.71 -21.16 7.38
CA PHE A 159 -14.07 -20.29 8.49
C PHE A 159 -15.20 -20.96 9.26
N SER A 160 -14.90 -21.32 10.50
CA SER A 160 -15.84 -21.88 11.45
C SER A 160 -15.95 -20.99 12.67
N ALA A 161 -17.06 -21.12 13.39
CA ALA A 161 -17.17 -20.54 14.73
C ALA A 161 -16.01 -21.01 15.62
N ALA A 162 -15.53 -22.25 15.46
CA ALA A 162 -14.42 -22.80 16.24
C ALA A 162 -13.09 -22.04 16.04
N ASP A 163 -12.89 -21.39 14.90
CA ASP A 163 -11.66 -20.62 14.61
C ASP A 163 -11.63 -19.25 15.31
N VAL A 164 -12.76 -18.85 15.91
CA VAL A 164 -12.92 -17.60 16.64
C VAL A 164 -12.82 -17.92 18.12
N GLU A 165 -11.64 -17.81 18.71
CA GLU A 165 -11.44 -18.11 20.13
C GLU A 165 -11.59 -16.86 21.01
N VAL A 166 -12.42 -16.97 22.05
CA VAL A 166 -12.59 -15.89 23.04
C VAL A 166 -11.43 -15.96 24.03
N PRO A 167 -10.67 -14.87 24.24
CA PRO A 167 -9.53 -14.89 25.16
C PRO A 167 -10.00 -15.03 26.61
N ALA A 168 -9.35 -15.92 27.37
CA ALA A 168 -9.67 -16.15 28.79
C ALA A 168 -9.49 -14.88 29.66
N ALA A 169 -8.55 -14.00 29.28
CA ALA A 169 -8.29 -12.73 29.96
C ALA A 169 -9.48 -11.74 29.90
N LYS A 170 -10.43 -11.93 28.97
CA LYS A 170 -11.58 -11.03 28.77
C LYS A 170 -12.36 -10.78 30.06
N ALA A 171 -12.65 -11.82 30.83
CA ALA A 171 -13.46 -11.70 32.05
C ALA A 171 -12.80 -10.79 33.09
N GLY A 172 -11.48 -10.92 33.27
CA GLY A 172 -10.71 -10.08 34.19
C GLY A 172 -10.67 -8.61 33.75
N ILE A 173 -10.48 -8.35 32.46
CA ILE A 173 -10.46 -6.97 31.91
C ILE A 173 -11.83 -6.29 32.09
N LEU A 174 -12.92 -7.03 31.86
CA LEU A 174 -14.27 -6.51 32.08
C LEU A 174 -14.53 -6.20 33.56
N GLU A 175 -14.04 -7.04 34.48
CA GLU A 175 -14.18 -6.81 35.91
C GLU A 175 -13.37 -5.59 36.38
N GLU A 176 -12.15 -5.40 35.87
CA GLU A 176 -11.34 -4.21 36.13
C GLU A 176 -12.06 -2.92 35.68
N ALA A 177 -12.61 -2.94 34.46
CA ALA A 177 -13.38 -1.82 33.92
C ALA A 177 -14.63 -1.53 34.77
N ASP A 178 -15.37 -2.56 35.17
CA ASP A 178 -16.53 -2.42 36.05
C ASP A 178 -16.16 -1.83 37.41
N ASN A 179 -15.05 -2.26 38.00
CA ASN A 179 -14.54 -1.69 39.25
C ASN A 179 -14.21 -0.21 39.09
N LYS A 180 -13.55 0.17 37.98
CA LYS A 180 -13.23 1.56 37.70
C LYS A 180 -14.48 2.42 37.55
N VAL A 181 -15.50 1.95 36.82
CA VAL A 181 -16.78 2.65 36.68
C VAL A 181 -17.50 2.79 38.02
N ARG A 182 -17.45 1.77 38.90
CA ARG A 182 -18.01 1.86 40.27
C ARG A 182 -17.30 2.91 41.11
N GLU A 183 -15.98 3.04 41.00
CA GLU A 183 -15.20 4.09 41.69
C GLU A 183 -15.60 5.49 41.22
N ILE A 184 -15.67 5.69 39.90
CA ILE A 184 -16.12 6.94 39.29
C ILE A 184 -17.54 7.29 39.77
N GLY A 185 -18.45 6.31 39.80
CA GLY A 185 -19.80 6.48 40.33
C GLY A 185 -19.84 6.82 41.83
N LYS A 186 -18.90 6.30 42.64
CA LYS A 186 -18.76 6.70 44.05
C LYS A 186 -18.26 8.14 44.19
N GLN A 187 -17.29 8.57 43.39
CA GLN A 187 -16.78 9.94 43.39
C GLN A 187 -17.87 10.94 43.01
N PHE A 188 -18.65 10.62 41.97
CA PHE A 188 -19.79 11.43 41.55
C PHE A 188 -20.85 11.56 42.65
N ARG A 189 -21.25 10.45 43.29
CA ARG A 189 -22.20 10.49 44.42
C ARG A 189 -21.69 11.27 45.64
N ARG A 190 -20.37 11.37 45.81
CA ARG A 190 -19.73 12.18 46.86
C ARG A 190 -19.56 13.66 46.47
N GLY A 191 -19.97 14.06 45.27
CA GLY A 191 -19.83 15.42 44.77
C GLY A 191 -18.39 15.83 44.45
N LEU A 192 -17.48 14.86 44.23
CA LEU A 192 -16.07 15.12 43.94
C LEU A 192 -15.82 15.45 42.45
N ILE A 193 -16.72 15.04 41.57
CA ILE A 193 -16.65 15.24 40.11
C ILE A 193 -18.01 15.67 39.58
N THR A 194 -18.01 16.38 38.45
CA THR A 194 -19.21 16.76 37.71
C THR A 194 -19.76 15.60 36.87
N ASP A 195 -20.99 15.73 36.34
CA ASP A 195 -21.57 14.70 35.46
C ASP A 195 -20.84 14.59 34.11
N ASP A 196 -20.35 15.72 33.57
CA ASP A 196 -19.57 15.73 32.33
C ASP A 196 -18.22 15.02 32.50
N GLU A 197 -17.55 15.23 33.64
CA GLU A 197 -16.32 14.51 33.98
C GLU A 197 -16.60 13.02 34.19
N ARG A 198 -17.66 12.68 34.93
CA ARG A 198 -18.11 11.29 35.11
C ARG A 198 -18.33 10.61 33.75
N TYR A 199 -19.05 11.24 32.84
CA TYR A 199 -19.33 10.72 31.50
C TYR A 199 -18.04 10.45 30.71
N ARG A 200 -17.11 11.41 30.67
CA ARG A 200 -15.82 11.25 29.95
C ARG A 200 -14.95 10.15 30.56
N GLU A 201 -14.88 10.09 31.89
CA GLU A 201 -14.11 9.07 32.61
C GLU A 201 -14.68 7.66 32.39
N VAL A 202 -16.01 7.51 32.40
CA VAL A 202 -16.67 6.23 32.09
C VAL A 202 -16.36 5.79 30.66
N ILE A 203 -16.45 6.69 29.69
CA ILE A 203 -16.09 6.37 28.29
C ILE A 203 -14.62 5.99 28.17
N SER A 204 -13.72 6.75 28.80
CA SER A 204 -12.29 6.48 28.78
C SER A 204 -11.97 5.09 29.35
N ALA A 205 -12.59 4.72 30.48
CA ALA A 205 -12.44 3.40 31.08
C ALA A 205 -12.86 2.27 30.11
N TRP A 206 -14.01 2.41 29.45
CA TRP A 206 -14.49 1.42 28.48
C TRP A 206 -13.68 1.40 27.17
N GLN A 207 -13.16 2.54 26.72
CA GLN A 207 -12.25 2.59 25.59
C GLN A 207 -10.94 1.89 25.90
N LYS A 208 -10.38 2.08 27.10
CA LYS A 208 -9.20 1.34 27.57
C LYS A 208 -9.48 -0.17 27.59
N ALA A 209 -10.57 -0.60 28.23
CA ALA A 209 -10.95 -2.00 28.27
C ALA A 209 -11.14 -2.61 26.87
N THR A 210 -11.71 -1.85 25.92
CA THR A 210 -11.85 -2.28 24.53
C THR A 210 -10.50 -2.48 23.86
N LYS A 211 -9.53 -1.59 24.09
CA LYS A 211 -8.15 -1.73 23.58
C LYS A 211 -7.44 -2.93 24.20
N ASP A 212 -7.52 -3.08 25.52
CA ASP A 212 -6.89 -4.19 26.24
C ASP A 212 -7.45 -5.55 25.79
N ILE A 213 -8.77 -5.64 25.57
CA ILE A 213 -9.41 -6.83 24.97
C ILE A 213 -8.95 -7.02 23.52
N THR A 214 -8.74 -5.94 22.75
CA THR A 214 -8.24 -6.05 21.37
C THR A 214 -6.85 -6.70 21.35
N THR A 215 -5.96 -6.25 22.22
CA THR A 215 -4.62 -6.85 22.38
C THR A 215 -4.71 -8.29 22.83
N ALA A 216 -5.55 -8.60 23.83
CA ALA A 216 -5.74 -9.97 24.30
C ALA A 216 -6.31 -10.90 23.21
N VAL A 217 -7.20 -10.42 22.34
CA VAL A 217 -7.69 -11.17 21.17
C VAL A 217 -6.55 -11.39 20.18
N GLN A 218 -5.71 -10.38 19.93
CA GLN A 218 -4.59 -10.49 19.02
C GLN A 218 -3.56 -11.51 19.48
N ASP A 219 -3.23 -11.51 20.77
CA ASP A 219 -2.26 -12.43 21.37
C ASP A 219 -2.81 -13.87 21.47
N ASN A 220 -4.13 -14.03 21.57
CA ASN A 220 -4.79 -15.34 21.65
C ASN A 220 -5.05 -15.97 20.27
N LEU A 221 -4.88 -15.23 19.17
CA LEU A 221 -5.06 -15.77 17.82
C LEU A 221 -3.95 -16.75 17.48
N ASN A 222 -4.32 -17.96 17.06
CA ASN A 222 -3.37 -18.88 16.44
C ASN A 222 -2.88 -18.28 15.11
N GLU A 223 -1.58 -17.98 15.02
CA GLU A 223 -0.94 -17.38 13.83
C GLU A 223 -1.20 -18.20 12.55
N PHE A 224 -1.26 -19.52 12.67
CA PHE A 224 -1.53 -20.44 11.54
C PHE A 224 -3.02 -20.78 11.38
N GLY A 225 -3.88 -20.19 12.20
CA GLY A 225 -5.33 -20.33 12.09
C GLY A 225 -5.88 -19.55 10.89
N PRO A 226 -6.96 -20.01 10.25
CA PRO A 226 -7.48 -19.38 9.03
C PRO A 226 -7.91 -17.92 9.26
N VAL A 227 -8.45 -17.59 10.44
CA VAL A 227 -8.87 -16.22 10.79
C VAL A 227 -7.67 -15.27 10.88
N ALA A 228 -6.61 -15.68 11.58
CA ALA A 228 -5.38 -14.90 11.70
C ALA A 228 -4.72 -14.71 10.33
N MET A 229 -4.62 -15.79 9.54
CA MET A 229 -4.05 -15.73 8.19
C MET A 229 -4.83 -14.78 7.27
N MET A 230 -6.18 -14.76 7.32
CA MET A 230 -6.99 -13.82 6.51
C MET A 230 -6.77 -12.35 6.88
N ALA A 231 -6.65 -12.05 8.18
CA ALA A 231 -6.47 -10.69 8.66
C ALA A 231 -5.03 -10.18 8.49
N PHE A 232 -4.02 -10.99 8.86
CA PHE A 232 -2.62 -10.59 8.76
C PHE A 232 -2.10 -10.55 7.32
N SER A 233 -2.62 -11.40 6.43
CA SER A 233 -2.31 -11.29 4.99
C SER A 233 -2.96 -10.06 4.33
N GLY A 234 -3.91 -9.40 5.01
CA GLY A 234 -4.67 -8.28 4.45
C GLY A 234 -5.64 -8.70 3.32
N ALA A 235 -5.95 -9.99 3.21
CA ALA A 235 -6.91 -10.51 2.24
C ALA A 235 -8.33 -10.07 2.55
N ARG A 236 -8.78 -10.29 3.80
CA ARG A 236 -10.09 -9.84 4.28
C ARG A 236 -10.15 -9.83 5.80
N GLY A 237 -10.69 -8.75 6.36
CA GLY A 237 -10.82 -8.57 7.80
C GLY A 237 -9.71 -7.71 8.37
N ASN A 238 -10.07 -6.94 9.39
CA ASN A 238 -9.14 -6.18 10.22
C ASN A 238 -9.21 -6.73 11.65
N ILE A 239 -8.21 -6.45 12.48
CA ILE A 239 -8.18 -6.78 13.90
C ILE A 239 -9.45 -6.26 14.59
N ASP A 240 -9.96 -5.08 14.21
CA ASP A 240 -11.23 -4.55 14.72
C ASP A 240 -12.45 -5.43 14.41
N ASN A 241 -12.46 -6.14 13.27
CA ASN A 241 -13.54 -7.07 12.92
C ASN A 241 -13.42 -8.36 13.76
N ILE A 242 -12.19 -8.85 13.96
CA ILE A 242 -11.94 -10.02 14.79
C ILE A 242 -12.29 -9.72 16.26
N ARG A 243 -11.95 -8.53 16.76
CA ARG A 243 -12.36 -8.05 18.09
C ARG A 243 -13.86 -8.13 18.28
N GLN A 244 -14.66 -7.72 17.29
CA GLN A 244 -16.11 -7.78 17.38
C GLN A 244 -16.65 -9.23 17.37
N ALA A 245 -15.93 -10.15 16.72
CA ALA A 245 -16.30 -11.56 16.67
C ALA A 245 -15.95 -12.32 17.96
N ALA A 246 -14.76 -12.09 18.52
CA ALA A 246 -14.16 -12.89 19.60
C ALA A 246 -13.99 -12.14 20.94
N GLY A 247 -13.88 -10.82 20.91
CA GLY A 247 -13.54 -10.00 22.06
C GLY A 247 -14.76 -9.30 22.64
N ILE A 248 -14.99 -8.08 22.17
CA ILE A 248 -16.05 -7.18 22.62
C ILE A 248 -16.55 -6.37 21.42
N ARG A 249 -17.85 -6.11 21.35
CA ARG A 249 -18.40 -5.21 20.34
C ARG A 249 -18.10 -3.74 20.67
N GLY A 250 -18.11 -3.39 21.96
CA GLY A 250 -17.60 -2.13 22.50
C GLY A 250 -18.68 -1.05 22.62
N LEU A 251 -18.22 0.20 22.68
CA LEU A 251 -19.09 1.37 22.75
C LEU A 251 -19.76 1.66 21.40
N MET A 252 -21.01 2.11 21.44
CA MET A 252 -21.79 2.50 20.28
C MET A 252 -22.20 3.97 20.38
N ALA A 253 -22.44 4.58 19.23
CA ALA A 253 -22.96 5.94 19.16
C ALA A 253 -24.47 5.94 18.89
N ASP A 254 -25.17 6.84 19.57
CA ASP A 254 -26.55 7.17 19.31
C ASP A 254 -26.70 7.86 17.93
N PRO A 255 -27.94 7.96 17.40
CA PRO A 255 -28.20 8.67 16.15
C PRO A 255 -27.70 10.13 16.17
N THR A 256 -27.71 10.77 17.34
CA THR A 256 -27.20 12.12 17.58
C THR A 256 -25.67 12.22 17.52
N GLY A 257 -24.96 11.09 17.58
CA GLY A 257 -23.50 11.03 17.65
C GLY A 257 -22.93 10.98 19.07
N LYS A 258 -23.76 11.07 20.11
CA LYS A 258 -23.31 10.86 21.50
C LYS A 258 -22.96 9.38 21.71
N ILE A 259 -21.90 9.09 22.46
CA ILE A 259 -21.51 7.72 22.78
C ILE A 259 -22.40 7.23 23.93
N ILE A 260 -22.99 6.05 23.78
CA ILE A 260 -23.78 5.41 24.83
C ILE A 260 -22.83 4.89 25.91
N GLU A 261 -23.07 5.28 27.17
CA GLU A 261 -22.21 4.91 28.31
C GLU A 261 -22.20 3.40 28.61
N LEU A 262 -23.27 2.69 28.22
CA LEU A 262 -23.40 1.26 28.39
C LEU A 262 -22.78 0.53 27.19
N PRO A 263 -21.62 -0.14 27.33
CA PRO A 263 -21.01 -0.87 26.23
C PRO A 263 -21.74 -2.19 25.97
N ILE A 264 -21.56 -2.71 24.76
CA ILE A 264 -21.91 -4.10 24.43
C ILE A 264 -20.74 -4.99 24.85
N ARG A 265 -20.93 -5.78 25.91
CA ARG A 265 -19.89 -6.63 26.53
C ARG A 265 -19.71 -7.93 25.76
N SER A 266 -20.80 -8.43 25.22
CA SER A 266 -20.84 -9.66 24.44
C SER A 266 -20.18 -9.47 23.06
N ASN A 267 -19.75 -10.57 22.46
CA ASN A 267 -19.27 -10.63 21.08
C ASN A 267 -20.21 -11.47 20.20
N PHE A 268 -19.96 -11.53 18.89
CA PHE A 268 -20.84 -12.28 17.99
C PHE A 268 -20.79 -13.81 18.20
N ARG A 269 -19.70 -14.34 18.74
CA ARG A 269 -19.58 -15.77 19.06
C ARG A 269 -20.41 -16.16 20.29
N GLU A 270 -20.40 -15.33 21.32
CA GLU A 270 -21.18 -15.52 22.56
C GLU A 270 -22.67 -15.24 22.35
N GLY A 271 -22.99 -14.35 21.39
CA GLY A 271 -24.34 -13.88 21.13
C GLY A 271 -24.67 -12.60 21.91
N LEU A 272 -25.55 -11.78 21.35
CA LEU A 272 -25.95 -10.51 21.95
C LEU A 272 -27.27 -10.67 22.70
N SER A 273 -27.38 -10.05 23.88
CA SER A 273 -28.68 -9.92 24.55
C SER A 273 -29.62 -9.00 23.78
N VAL A 274 -30.92 -9.03 24.08
CA VAL A 274 -31.93 -8.19 23.41
C VAL A 274 -31.58 -6.70 23.49
N LEU A 275 -31.14 -6.23 24.66
CA LEU A 275 -30.75 -4.83 24.86
C LEU A 275 -29.49 -4.48 24.07
N GLU A 276 -28.45 -5.32 24.12
CA GLU A 276 -27.21 -5.11 23.38
C GLU A 276 -27.44 -5.10 21.87
N TYR A 277 -28.28 -6.01 21.37
CA TYR A 277 -28.67 -6.04 19.97
C TYR A 277 -29.42 -4.77 19.58
N PHE A 278 -30.40 -4.34 20.37
CA PHE A 278 -31.16 -3.11 20.14
C PHE A 278 -30.25 -1.87 20.09
N VAL A 279 -29.30 -1.75 21.04
CA VAL A 279 -28.28 -0.69 21.02
C VAL A 279 -27.43 -0.77 19.75
N SER A 280 -26.99 -1.97 19.34
CA SER A 280 -26.22 -2.14 18.11
C SER A 280 -26.96 -1.73 16.83
N THR A 281 -28.30 -1.73 16.84
CA THR A 281 -29.07 -1.33 15.64
C THR A 281 -28.97 0.16 15.34
N HIS A 282 -28.76 1.02 16.35
CA HIS A 282 -28.66 2.47 16.16
C HIS A 282 -27.43 2.83 15.31
N GLY A 283 -26.27 2.29 15.69
CA GLY A 283 -25.03 2.49 14.93
C GLY A 283 -25.09 1.88 13.52
N GLY A 284 -25.64 0.67 13.40
CA GLY A 284 -25.79 0.00 12.10
C GLY A 284 -26.71 0.76 11.13
N ARG A 285 -27.88 1.23 11.61
CA ARG A 285 -28.84 1.96 10.79
C ARG A 285 -28.30 3.32 10.37
N LYS A 286 -27.65 4.06 11.28
CA LYS A 286 -27.00 5.34 10.95
C LYS A 286 -25.90 5.12 9.91
N GLY A 287 -25.04 4.11 10.08
CA GLY A 287 -23.99 3.82 9.10
C GLY A 287 -24.52 3.51 7.70
N LEU A 288 -25.60 2.73 7.60
CA LEU A 288 -26.25 2.45 6.32
C LEU A 288 -26.89 3.69 5.70
N ALA A 289 -27.60 4.49 6.51
CA ALA A 289 -28.22 5.73 6.05
C ALA A 289 -27.17 6.76 5.61
N ASP A 290 -26.12 6.98 6.39
CA ASP A 290 -25.01 7.88 6.07
C ASP A 290 -24.29 7.43 4.81
N THR A 291 -24.09 6.13 4.61
CA THR A 291 -23.47 5.60 3.38
C THR A 291 -24.35 5.90 2.16
N ALA A 292 -25.67 5.69 2.28
CA ALA A 292 -26.59 5.99 1.19
C ALA A 292 -26.62 7.49 0.86
N LEU A 293 -26.66 8.37 1.86
CA LEU A 293 -26.64 9.82 1.68
C LEU A 293 -25.31 10.31 1.09
N ARG A 294 -24.19 9.88 1.65
CA ARG A 294 -22.84 10.27 1.19
C ARG A 294 -22.54 9.78 -0.23
N THR A 295 -23.15 8.67 -0.65
CA THR A 295 -23.02 8.21 -2.05
C THR A 295 -23.63 9.23 -3.01
N ALA A 296 -24.79 9.81 -2.67
CA ALA A 296 -25.42 10.86 -3.48
C ALA A 296 -24.58 12.14 -3.49
N ASP A 297 -24.07 12.56 -2.33
CA ASP A 297 -23.21 13.76 -2.23
C ASP A 297 -21.90 13.60 -3.01
N ALA A 298 -21.27 12.43 -2.93
CA ALA A 298 -20.06 12.14 -3.70
C ALA A 298 -20.32 12.20 -5.20
N GLY A 299 -21.39 11.56 -5.68
CA GLY A 299 -21.78 11.64 -7.09
C GLY A 299 -22.12 13.06 -7.54
N TYR A 300 -22.79 13.84 -6.67
CA TYR A 300 -23.10 15.24 -6.93
C TYR A 300 -21.85 16.11 -7.03
N LEU A 301 -20.88 15.92 -6.13
CA LEU A 301 -19.60 16.61 -6.16
C LEU A 301 -18.82 16.26 -7.43
N THR A 302 -18.71 14.97 -7.76
CA THR A 302 -18.05 14.53 -9.00
C THR A 302 -18.68 15.18 -10.23
N ARG A 303 -20.03 15.21 -10.31
CA ARG A 303 -20.71 15.89 -11.40
C ARG A 303 -20.38 17.37 -11.48
N ARG A 304 -20.40 18.09 -10.35
CA ARG A 304 -20.02 19.52 -10.31
C ARG A 304 -18.57 19.76 -10.71
N LEU A 305 -17.65 18.88 -10.30
CA LEU A 305 -16.24 18.98 -10.69
C LEU A 305 -16.09 18.80 -12.21
N VAL A 306 -16.75 17.80 -12.79
CA VAL A 306 -16.76 17.59 -14.24
C VAL A 306 -17.39 18.78 -14.98
N ASP A 307 -18.52 19.32 -14.49
CA ASP A 307 -19.18 20.49 -15.11
C ASP A 307 -18.24 21.72 -15.19
N VAL A 308 -17.34 21.88 -14.21
CA VAL A 308 -16.38 23.01 -14.18
C VAL A 308 -15.10 22.70 -14.97
N ALA A 309 -14.66 21.44 -14.98
CA ALA A 309 -13.36 21.07 -15.50
C ALA A 309 -13.40 20.40 -16.88
N GLN A 310 -14.57 20.10 -17.44
CA GLN A 310 -14.71 19.44 -18.76
C GLN A 310 -13.99 20.15 -19.92
N ASP A 311 -13.81 21.47 -19.83
CA ASP A 311 -13.13 22.28 -20.85
C ASP A 311 -11.60 22.25 -20.72
N MET A 312 -11.05 21.56 -19.71
CA MET A 312 -9.61 21.37 -19.52
C MET A 312 -9.08 20.26 -20.43
N ILE A 313 -8.77 20.65 -21.66
CA ILE A 313 -8.15 19.79 -22.68
C ILE A 313 -6.72 20.27 -22.94
N VAL A 314 -5.81 19.36 -23.25
CA VAL A 314 -4.46 19.72 -23.70
C VAL A 314 -4.53 20.22 -25.13
N THR A 315 -4.29 21.51 -25.37
CA THR A 315 -4.50 22.13 -26.70
C THR A 315 -3.19 22.44 -27.43
N VAL A 316 -2.15 22.80 -26.68
CA VAL A 316 -0.86 23.25 -27.22
C VAL A 316 0.30 22.56 -26.51
N ASP A 317 1.47 22.52 -27.14
CA ASP A 317 2.66 21.85 -26.58
C ASP A 317 3.30 22.73 -25.48
N ASP A 318 3.66 23.97 -25.81
CA ASP A 318 4.18 24.97 -24.87
C ASP A 318 3.38 26.28 -24.96
N CYS A 319 3.06 26.90 -23.81
CA CYS A 319 2.44 28.22 -23.71
C CYS A 319 3.47 29.34 -23.45
N GLU A 320 4.76 29.01 -23.51
CA GLU A 320 5.91 29.91 -23.34
C GLU A 320 5.98 30.65 -22.00
N THR A 321 5.17 30.24 -21.01
CA THR A 321 5.21 30.85 -19.69
C THR A 321 6.52 30.51 -18.97
N GLU A 322 7.10 31.53 -18.34
CA GLU A 322 8.21 31.39 -17.38
C GLU A 322 7.70 31.22 -15.94
N ALA A 323 6.40 31.42 -15.74
CA ALA A 323 5.80 31.28 -14.42
C ALA A 323 5.65 29.81 -14.04
N GLY A 324 6.11 29.49 -12.84
CA GLY A 324 5.98 28.20 -12.19
C GLY A 324 5.64 28.35 -10.72
N MET A 325 5.66 27.24 -10.01
CA MET A 325 5.40 27.15 -8.58
C MET A 325 6.54 26.39 -7.91
N TRP A 326 6.94 26.86 -6.73
CA TRP A 326 7.91 26.16 -5.90
C TRP A 326 7.26 24.92 -5.27
N VAL A 327 7.84 23.75 -5.52
CA VAL A 327 7.53 22.51 -4.82
C VAL A 327 8.58 22.31 -3.75
N VAL A 328 8.12 22.26 -2.51
CA VAL A 328 8.92 22.03 -1.31
C VAL A 328 8.45 20.77 -0.61
N GLU A 329 9.22 20.30 0.37
CA GLU A 329 8.81 19.21 1.25
C GLU A 329 7.49 19.57 1.97
N ALA A 330 6.60 18.59 2.12
CA ALA A 330 5.31 18.83 2.75
C ALA A 330 5.47 19.02 4.27
N GLU A 331 5.09 20.18 4.79
CA GLU A 331 5.15 20.47 6.24
C GLU A 331 4.20 19.57 7.07
N SER A 332 3.13 19.05 6.46
CA SER A 332 2.15 18.23 7.17
C SER A 332 2.64 16.79 7.32
N VAL A 333 2.69 16.32 8.57
CA VAL A 333 2.97 14.92 8.94
C VAL A 333 2.01 13.93 8.29
N GLN A 334 0.82 14.37 7.84
CA GLN A 334 -0.17 13.53 7.16
C GLN A 334 0.11 13.31 5.68
N LEU A 335 0.78 14.24 4.99
CA LEU A 335 1.04 14.11 3.54
C LEU A 335 2.25 13.21 3.26
N MET A 336 3.23 13.11 4.18
CA MET A 336 4.45 12.26 4.11
C MET A 336 5.06 12.04 2.71
N ALA A 337 4.90 13.00 1.80
CA ALA A 337 5.40 12.91 0.44
C ALA A 337 6.62 13.80 0.35
N SER A 338 7.76 13.19 0.01
CA SER A 338 9.01 13.90 -0.18
C SER A 338 8.88 14.93 -1.31
N MET A 339 9.72 15.97 -1.29
CA MET A 339 9.79 16.92 -2.41
C MET A 339 10.05 16.19 -3.74
N ALA A 340 10.94 15.20 -3.72
CA ALA A 340 11.25 14.33 -4.86
C ALA A 340 9.98 13.68 -5.43
N ASP A 341 9.19 12.99 -4.61
CA ASP A 341 7.95 12.32 -5.04
C ASP A 341 6.92 13.29 -5.63
N ARG A 342 6.83 14.51 -5.09
CA ARG A 342 5.89 15.55 -5.57
C ARG A 342 6.32 16.17 -6.90
N SER A 343 7.61 16.10 -7.21
CA SER A 343 8.22 16.67 -8.42
C SER A 343 8.20 15.72 -9.62
N VAL A 344 8.13 14.41 -9.39
CA VAL A 344 8.09 13.39 -10.46
C VAL A 344 6.93 13.65 -11.43
N GLY A 345 7.23 13.58 -12.73
CA GLY A 345 6.28 13.75 -13.82
C GLY A 345 5.93 15.21 -14.13
N ARG A 346 6.50 16.18 -13.40
CA ARG A 346 6.35 17.61 -13.71
C ARG A 346 7.50 18.10 -14.60
N ILE A 347 7.33 19.26 -15.21
CA ILE A 347 8.36 19.91 -16.02
C ILE A 347 9.05 21.03 -15.23
N ALA A 348 10.38 21.10 -15.29
CA ALA A 348 11.17 22.15 -14.65
C ALA A 348 10.93 23.52 -15.32
N ALA A 349 10.55 24.52 -14.53
CA ALA A 349 10.36 25.90 -15.01
C ALA A 349 11.69 26.69 -15.01
N LEU A 350 12.63 26.32 -14.12
CA LEU A 350 13.99 26.84 -14.07
C LEU A 350 14.99 25.68 -14.08
N PRO A 351 16.23 25.89 -14.55
CA PRO A 351 17.27 24.88 -14.42
C PRO A 351 17.54 24.60 -12.94
N ILE A 352 17.60 23.31 -12.60
CA ILE A 352 17.85 22.83 -11.24
C ILE A 352 19.34 22.51 -11.15
N VAL A 353 20.02 23.17 -10.22
CA VAL A 353 21.46 23.02 -10.00
C VAL A 353 21.72 22.34 -8.66
N ASP A 354 22.81 21.57 -8.60
CA ASP A 354 23.36 21.03 -7.36
C ASP A 354 24.08 22.14 -6.55
N GLU A 355 24.41 21.88 -5.28
CA GLU A 355 25.24 22.75 -4.43
C GLU A 355 26.60 23.05 -5.06
N ALA A 356 27.12 22.12 -5.88
CA ALA A 356 28.37 22.29 -6.64
C ALA A 356 28.24 23.16 -7.91
N GLY A 357 27.02 23.58 -8.28
CA GLY A 357 26.74 24.38 -9.47
C GLY A 357 26.57 23.59 -10.77
N GLU A 358 26.57 22.25 -10.72
CA GLU A 358 26.26 21.41 -11.88
C GLU A 358 24.75 21.40 -12.15
N VAL A 359 24.35 21.58 -13.42
CA VAL A 359 22.94 21.51 -13.84
C VAL A 359 22.49 20.06 -13.83
N ILE A 360 21.56 19.72 -12.94
CA ILE A 360 20.96 18.38 -12.85
C ILE A 360 19.87 18.23 -13.91
N VAL A 361 19.04 19.26 -14.08
CA VAL A 361 17.93 19.30 -15.06
C VAL A 361 17.83 20.68 -15.69
N GLU A 362 17.76 20.73 -17.01
CA GLU A 362 17.55 21.97 -17.74
C GLU A 362 16.09 22.43 -17.69
N ARG A 363 15.85 23.71 -18.01
CA ARG A 363 14.49 24.24 -18.18
C ARG A 363 13.72 23.39 -19.22
N ASN A 364 12.41 23.27 -19.02
CA ASN A 364 11.49 22.56 -19.90
C ASN A 364 11.74 21.04 -20.04
N HIS A 365 12.55 20.45 -19.17
CA HIS A 365 12.72 19.00 -19.11
C HIS A 365 11.80 18.36 -18.05
N GLU A 366 11.33 17.16 -18.36
CA GLU A 366 10.54 16.34 -17.44
C GLU A 366 11.40 15.82 -16.29
N ILE A 367 10.89 15.93 -15.07
CA ILE A 367 11.50 15.36 -13.88
C ILE A 367 11.10 13.88 -13.80
N THR A 368 12.02 13.00 -14.15
CA THR A 368 11.85 11.55 -14.02
C THR A 368 12.19 11.06 -12.61
N GLU A 369 11.82 9.83 -12.30
CA GLU A 369 12.11 9.17 -11.02
C GLU A 369 13.62 9.12 -10.71
N GLU A 370 14.45 8.98 -11.74
CA GLU A 370 15.92 8.96 -11.60
C GLU A 370 16.47 10.35 -11.24
N LEU A 371 15.94 11.40 -11.89
CA LEU A 371 16.29 12.79 -11.59
C LEU A 371 15.82 13.19 -10.19
N ALA A 372 14.62 12.76 -9.80
CA ALA A 372 14.10 12.96 -8.44
C ALA A 372 14.99 12.27 -7.37
N GLY A 373 15.53 11.08 -7.66
CA GLY A 373 16.52 10.41 -6.81
C GLY A 373 17.83 11.20 -6.68
N ARG A 374 18.29 11.81 -7.78
CA ARG A 374 19.46 12.72 -7.76
C ARG A 374 19.19 13.96 -6.91
N PHE A 375 17.99 14.54 -6.97
CA PHE A 375 17.64 15.69 -6.12
C PHE A 375 17.69 15.36 -4.64
N ALA A 376 17.21 14.17 -4.25
CA ALA A 376 17.26 13.71 -2.88
C ALA A 376 18.71 13.47 -2.41
N ALA A 377 19.57 12.91 -3.26
CA ALA A 377 20.99 12.69 -2.96
C ALA A 377 21.79 14.01 -2.85
N ALA A 378 21.45 14.98 -3.70
CA ALA A 378 22.04 16.32 -3.75
C ALA A 378 21.50 17.26 -2.64
N GLY A 379 20.51 16.84 -1.84
CA GLY A 379 19.96 17.67 -0.77
C GLY A 379 19.14 18.88 -1.24
N VAL A 380 18.62 18.86 -2.48
CA VAL A 380 17.82 19.97 -3.03
C VAL A 380 16.54 20.15 -2.23
N GLN A 381 16.32 21.35 -1.69
CA GLN A 381 15.18 21.63 -0.79
C GLN A 381 13.91 22.10 -1.52
N ALA A 382 14.07 22.73 -2.67
CA ALA A 382 12.96 23.31 -3.42
C ALA A 382 13.21 23.22 -4.93
N VAL A 383 12.16 22.88 -5.68
CA VAL A 383 12.21 22.79 -7.14
C VAL A 383 11.15 23.68 -7.75
N TYR A 384 11.52 24.50 -8.74
CA TYR A 384 10.59 25.35 -9.46
C TYR A 384 10.03 24.61 -10.68
N VAL A 385 8.74 24.27 -10.63
CA VAL A 385 8.07 23.47 -11.67
C VAL A 385 6.97 24.25 -12.36
N ARG A 386 6.68 23.89 -13.61
CA ARG A 386 5.50 24.39 -14.33
C ARG A 386 4.23 23.81 -13.70
N THR A 387 3.13 24.55 -13.82
CA THR A 387 1.83 24.16 -13.24
C THR A 387 0.68 24.55 -14.16
N PRO A 388 -0.43 23.77 -14.20
CA PRO A 388 -1.63 24.16 -14.94
C PRO A 388 -2.23 25.50 -14.48
N LEU A 389 -2.05 25.85 -13.20
CA LEU A 389 -2.63 27.08 -12.61
C LEU A 389 -2.05 28.37 -13.19
N LEU A 390 -0.81 28.34 -13.69
CA LEU A 390 -0.09 29.49 -14.24
C LEU A 390 0.13 29.34 -15.76
N CYS A 391 -0.60 28.42 -16.39
CA CYS A 391 -0.56 28.22 -17.83
C CYS A 391 -1.15 29.45 -18.54
N ARG A 392 -0.54 29.84 -19.66
CA ARG A 392 -0.98 30.96 -20.51
C ARG A 392 -1.66 30.50 -21.81
N ALA A 393 -2.06 29.23 -21.89
CA ALA A 393 -2.82 28.75 -23.05
C ALA A 393 -4.20 29.45 -23.10
N GLU A 394 -4.65 29.88 -24.28
CA GLU A 394 -5.93 30.58 -24.44
C GLU A 394 -7.14 29.69 -24.11
N HIS A 395 -7.05 28.41 -24.48
CA HIS A 395 -8.06 27.40 -24.20
C HIS A 395 -7.39 26.15 -23.63
N GLY A 396 -7.89 25.65 -22.50
CA GLY A 396 -7.37 24.44 -21.85
C GLY A 396 -5.99 24.63 -21.20
N VAL A 397 -5.10 23.66 -21.37
CA VAL A 397 -3.74 23.67 -20.80
C VAL A 397 -2.69 23.26 -21.82
N CYS A 398 -1.45 23.72 -21.67
CA CYS A 398 -0.36 23.21 -22.47
C CYS A 398 0.23 21.92 -21.88
N ARG A 399 0.81 21.09 -22.74
CA ARG A 399 1.48 19.85 -22.37
C ARG A 399 2.55 20.07 -21.30
N TYR A 400 3.34 21.13 -21.43
CA TYR A 400 4.45 21.37 -20.50
C TYR A 400 4.01 21.84 -19.11
N CYS A 401 2.89 22.55 -19.02
CA CYS A 401 2.33 22.96 -17.73
C CYS A 401 1.64 21.81 -16.99
N TYR A 402 1.09 20.83 -17.72
CA TYR A 402 0.49 19.64 -17.12
C TYR A 402 1.54 18.58 -16.75
N GLY A 403 2.42 18.22 -17.68
CA GLY A 403 3.46 17.21 -17.50
C GLY A 403 3.02 15.81 -17.90
N ARG A 404 3.32 14.82 -17.05
CA ARG A 404 3.12 13.40 -17.30
C ARG A 404 1.67 12.98 -17.05
N ASN A 405 1.12 12.23 -17.99
CA ASN A 405 -0.07 11.42 -17.79
C ASN A 405 0.28 10.23 -16.87
N LEU A 406 -0.33 10.19 -15.69
CA LEU A 406 -0.08 9.16 -14.68
C LEU A 406 -0.62 7.78 -15.06
N ALA A 407 -1.55 7.69 -16.03
CA ALA A 407 -2.11 6.42 -16.49
C ALA A 407 -1.19 5.73 -17.52
N THR A 408 -0.57 6.51 -18.41
CA THR A 408 0.27 5.99 -19.50
C THR A 408 1.77 6.13 -19.24
N GLY A 409 2.15 6.97 -18.27
CA GLY A 409 3.54 7.31 -17.97
C GLY A 409 4.23 8.17 -19.04
N LYS A 410 3.50 8.67 -20.05
CA LYS A 410 4.00 9.58 -21.09
C LYS A 410 3.66 11.02 -20.73
N LEU A 411 4.38 12.00 -21.27
CA LEU A 411 3.86 13.37 -21.32
C LEU A 411 2.50 13.35 -22.01
N VAL A 412 1.54 14.11 -21.48
CA VAL A 412 0.17 14.18 -22.03
C VAL A 412 0.18 14.50 -23.51
N GLN A 413 -0.81 13.97 -24.24
CA GLN A 413 -0.93 14.21 -25.67
C GLN A 413 -1.88 15.38 -25.95
N ILE A 414 -1.67 16.05 -27.09
CA ILE A 414 -2.59 17.06 -27.57
C ILE A 414 -3.95 16.40 -27.86
N GLY A 415 -5.03 16.98 -27.33
CA GLY A 415 -6.39 16.46 -27.40
C GLY A 415 -6.80 15.63 -26.17
N GLU A 416 -5.91 15.40 -25.20
CA GLU A 416 -6.26 14.65 -23.99
C GLU A 416 -7.10 15.50 -23.03
N ALA A 417 -8.23 14.95 -22.57
CA ALA A 417 -9.12 15.59 -21.61
C ALA A 417 -8.62 15.31 -20.19
N VAL A 418 -8.03 16.33 -19.55
CA VAL A 418 -7.31 16.21 -18.26
C VAL A 418 -8.08 16.79 -17.07
N GLY A 419 -9.25 17.39 -17.31
CA GLY A 419 -10.13 17.98 -16.30
C GLY A 419 -10.78 17.00 -15.33
#